data_AF-A0A1Q8DP41-F1
#
_entry.id   AF-A0A1Q8DP41-F1
#
_cell.length_a   1.000
_cell.length_b   1.000
_cell.length_c   1.000
_cell.angle_alpha   90.00
_cell.angle_beta   90.00
_cell.angle_gamma   90.00
#
_symmetry.space_group_name_H-M   'P 1'
#
loop_
_entity.id
_entity.type
_entity.pdbx_description
1 polymer ?
#
loop_
_entity_poly.entity_id
_entity_poly.type
_entity_poly.pdbx_seq_one_letter_code
_entity_poly.pdbx_strand_id
1 'polypeptide(L)' 'MTNDQIKEIALANGFKLKEQPNGETDLNPYVYEFARALLRHQNRMLSKEIEGYHPVSISGCLGVIQRNSDKLDEVNDD' A
#
# COMPACT_ATOMS: atom_id res chain seq x y z
N MET A 1 -6.31 -2.33 3.00
CA MET A 1 -7.69 -2.80 2.82
C MET A 1 -8.29 -3.11 4.18
N THR A 2 -9.48 -2.58 4.47
CA THR A 2 -10.22 -2.81 5.73
C THR A 2 -11.11 -4.06 5.64
N ASN A 3 -11.66 -4.52 6.77
CA ASN A 3 -12.61 -5.65 6.76
C ASN A 3 -13.89 -5.31 5.97
N ASP A 4 -14.39 -4.07 6.05
CA ASP A 4 -15.58 -3.67 5.30
C ASP A 4 -15.36 -3.74 3.78
N GLN A 5 -14.19 -3.29 3.31
CA GLN A 5 -13.80 -3.42 1.90
C GLN A 5 -13.67 -4.90 1.47
N ILE A 6 -13.08 -5.75 2.32
CA ILE A 6 -13.03 -7.20 2.07
C ILE A 6 -14.44 -7.77 1.97
N LYS A 7 -15.33 -7.37 2.87
CA LYS A 7 -16.71 -7.85 2.94
C LYS A 7 -17.49 -7.47 1.68
N GLU A 8 -17.40 -6.21 1.25
CA GLU A 8 -18.02 -5.72 0.03
C GLU A 8 -17.56 -6.52 -1.21
N ILE A 9 -16.25 -6.68 -1.40
CA ILE A 9 -15.68 -7.43 -2.53
C ILE A 9 -16.12 -8.89 -2.49
N ALA A 10 -16.07 -9.54 -1.32
CA ALA A 10 -16.45 -10.94 -1.19
C ALA A 10 -17.94 -11.16 -1.54
N LEU A 11 -18.84 -10.29 -1.04
CA LEU A 11 -20.26 -10.38 -1.34
C LEU A 11 -20.54 -10.14 -2.83
N ALA A 12 -19.87 -9.17 -3.45
CA ALA A 12 -19.97 -8.92 -4.90
C ALA A 12 -19.51 -10.13 -5.74
N ASN A 13 -18.68 -11.01 -5.19
CA ASN A 13 -18.15 -12.21 -5.84
C ASN A 13 -18.80 -13.52 -5.36
N GLY A 14 -19.99 -13.45 -4.75
CA GLY A 14 -20.81 -14.62 -4.45
C GLY A 14 -20.54 -15.30 -3.11
N PHE A 15 -19.68 -14.72 -2.26
CA PHE A 15 -19.61 -15.15 -0.86
C PHE A 15 -20.90 -14.79 -0.14
N LYS A 16 -21.20 -15.51 0.94
CA LYS A 16 -22.42 -15.33 1.73
C LYS A 16 -22.08 -15.16 3.20
N LEU A 17 -22.84 -14.30 3.87
CA LEU A 17 -22.80 -14.18 5.32
C LEU A 17 -23.36 -15.45 5.96
N LYS A 18 -22.83 -15.80 7.14
CA LYS A 18 -23.25 -16.94 7.96
C LYS A 18 -23.29 -16.51 9.43
N GLU A 19 -24.15 -17.17 10.20
CA GLU A 19 -24.10 -17.05 11.66
C GLU A 19 -22.74 -17.54 12.19
N GLN A 20 -22.14 -16.72 13.03
CA GLN A 20 -20.89 -17.00 13.72
C GLN A 20 -21.18 -17.56 15.13
N PRO A 21 -20.20 -18.17 15.82
CA PRO A 21 -20.41 -18.71 17.17
C PRO A 21 -20.87 -17.69 18.23
N ASN A 22 -20.66 -16.40 17.98
CA ASN A 22 -21.14 -15.29 18.82
C ASN A 22 -22.59 -14.87 18.48
N GLY A 23 -23.25 -15.52 17.51
CA GLY A 23 -24.61 -15.22 17.06
C GLY A 23 -24.70 -14.10 16.02
N GLU A 24 -23.58 -13.45 15.66
CA GLU A 24 -23.59 -12.41 14.63
C GLU A 24 -23.59 -13.02 13.23
N THR A 25 -24.16 -12.31 12.26
CA THR A 25 -24.11 -12.69 10.84
C THR A 25 -22.96 -11.98 10.15
N ASP A 26 -21.92 -12.74 9.78
CA ASP A 26 -20.73 -12.21 9.11
C ASP A 26 -20.16 -13.23 8.09
N LEU A 27 -19.21 -12.83 7.25
CA LEU A 27 -18.33 -13.74 6.55
C LEU A 27 -17.53 -14.57 7.54
N ASN A 28 -17.21 -15.81 7.16
CA ASN A 28 -16.36 -16.64 7.98
C ASN A 28 -14.98 -15.96 8.20
N PRO A 29 -14.42 -16.00 9.42
CA PRO A 29 -13.17 -15.32 9.75
C PRO A 29 -12.00 -15.61 8.81
N TYR A 30 -11.92 -16.83 8.27
CA TYR A 30 -10.85 -17.21 7.34
C TYR A 30 -10.86 -16.42 6.01
N VAL A 31 -11.98 -15.81 5.62
CA VAL A 31 -12.07 -14.99 4.40
C VAL A 31 -11.22 -13.72 4.55
N TYR A 32 -11.24 -13.10 5.74
CA TYR A 32 -10.43 -11.93 6.03
C TYR A 32 -8.94 -12.27 6.09
N GLU A 33 -8.60 -13.39 6.71
CA GLU A 33 -7.21 -13.85 6.78
C GLU A 33 -6.67 -14.20 5.39
N PHE A 34 -7.48 -14.84 4.55
CA PHE A 34 -7.13 -15.13 3.16
C PHE A 34 -6.86 -13.85 2.36
N ALA A 35 -7.73 -12.84 2.45
CA ALA A 35 -7.54 -11.57 1.76
C ALA A 35 -6.25 -10.86 2.22
N ARG A 36 -5.95 -10.87 3.52
CA ARG A 36 -4.69 -10.32 4.07
C ARG A 36 -3.48 -11.10 3.56
N ALA A 37 -3.57 -12.43 3.46
CA ALA A 37 -2.50 -13.26 2.93
C ALA A 37 -2.21 -12.95 1.45
N LEU A 38 -3.25 -12.77 0.62
CA LEU A 38 -3.10 -12.35 -0.77
C LEU A 38 -2.41 -10.99 -0.91
N LEU A 39 -2.80 -9.99 -0.12
CA LEU A 39 -2.16 -8.67 -0.13
C LEU A 39 -0.68 -8.75 0.25
N ARG A 40 -0.36 -9.54 1.30
CA ARG A 40 1.05 -9.78 1.69
C ARG A 40 1.82 -10.49 0.59
N HIS A 41 1.21 -11.45 -0.12
CA HIS A 41 1.82 -12.15 -1.23
C HIS A 41 2.12 -11.19 -2.40
N GLN A 42 1.14 -10.38 -2.80
CA GLN A 42 1.29 -9.38 -3.86
C GLN A 42 2.38 -8.37 -3.52
N ASN A 43 2.37 -7.81 -2.31
CA ASN A 43 3.40 -6.85 -1.87
C ASN A 43 4.81 -7.47 -1.87
N ARG A 44 4.93 -8.76 -1.53
CA ARG A 44 6.20 -9.49 -1.59
C ARG A 44 6.69 -9.71 -3.02
N MET A 45 5.79 -9.88 -3.98
CA MET A 45 6.18 -10.02 -5.39
C MET A 45 6.65 -8.69 -5.95
N LEU A 46 5.93 -7.59 -5.66
CA LEU A 46 6.35 -6.24 -6.04
C LEU A 46 7.72 -5.86 -5.47
N SER A 47 8.03 -6.24 -4.22
CA SER A 47 9.34 -5.96 -3.63
C SER A 47 10.48 -6.74 -4.32
N LYS A 48 10.22 -7.97 -4.77
CA LYS A 48 11.23 -8.79 -5.49
C LYS A 48 11.49 -8.29 -6.91
N GLU A 49 10.47 -7.73 -7.55
CA GLU A 49 10.60 -7.15 -8.89
C GLU A 49 11.44 -5.86 -8.88
N ILE A 50 11.38 -5.08 -7.80
CA ILE A 50 12.23 -3.89 -7.61
C ILE A 50 13.68 -4.27 -7.32
N GLU A 51 13.97 -5.40 -6.64
CA GLU A 51 15.34 -5.89 -6.47
C GLU A 51 15.98 -6.40 -7.78
N GLY A 52 15.17 -6.71 -8.80
CA GLY A 52 15.63 -6.99 -10.17
C GLY A 52 15.73 -5.75 -11.06
N TYR A 53 15.26 -4.59 -10.59
CA TYR A 53 15.36 -3.32 -11.30
C TYR A 53 16.70 -2.66 -10.96
N HIS A 54 17.74 -3.04 -11.71
CA HIS A 54 18.92 -2.18 -11.84
C HIS A 54 18.40 -0.78 -12.21
N PRO A 55 18.67 0.28 -11.42
CA PRO A 55 18.37 1.62 -11.88
C PRO A 55 19.19 1.79 -13.16
N VAL A 56 18.52 1.79 -14.32
CA VAL A 56 19.13 2.37 -15.50
C VAL A 56 19.52 3.75 -15.07
N SER A 57 20.83 3.95 -15.04
CA SER A 57 21.49 5.20 -14.72
C SER A 57 20.82 6.30 -15.53
N ILE A 58 19.89 7.03 -14.90
CA ILE A 58 19.45 8.35 -15.37
C ILE A 58 20.53 9.39 -14.99
N SER A 59 21.74 8.94 -14.62
CA SER A 59 22.94 9.78 -14.52
C SER A 59 23.44 10.26 -15.90
N GLY A 60 22.75 9.89 -16.99
CA GLY A 60 23.08 10.33 -18.35
C GLY A 60 22.38 11.61 -18.83
N CYS A 61 21.15 11.92 -18.39
CA CYS A 61 20.37 12.95 -19.11
C CYS A 61 19.36 13.81 -18.34
N LEU A 62 19.13 13.67 -17.03
CA LEU A 62 18.17 14.55 -16.35
C LEU A 62 18.86 15.50 -15.37
N GLY A 63 18.96 16.75 -15.82
CA GLY A 63 19.69 17.83 -15.18
C GLY A 63 19.31 18.09 -13.74
N VAL A 64 20.36 18.44 -13.00
CA VAL A 64 20.39 19.27 -11.80
C VAL A 64 19.11 20.07 -11.57
N ILE A 65 18.31 19.66 -10.59
CA ILE A 65 17.53 20.59 -9.77
C ILE A 65 17.82 20.23 -8.30
N GLN A 66 19.01 20.58 -7.86
CA GLN A 66 19.22 20.93 -6.47
C GLN A 66 18.60 22.33 -6.33
N ARG A 67 17.34 22.44 -5.89
CA ARG A 67 16.83 23.73 -5.44
C ARG A 67 17.53 24.03 -4.12
N ASN A 68 18.52 24.92 -4.20
CA ASN A 68 18.96 25.72 -3.06
C ASN A 68 17.71 26.42 -2.51
N SER A 69 17.30 26.06 -1.30
CA SER A 69 16.68 27.05 -0.41
C SER A 69 17.84 27.72 0.31
N ASP A 70 18.51 28.63 -0.40
CA ASP A 70 19.44 29.56 0.20
C ASP A 70 18.71 30.37 1.26
N LYS A 71 19.17 30.22 2.49
CA LYS A 71 19.45 31.30 3.45
C LYS A 71 18.97 32.70 3.00
N LEU A 72 17.76 33.05 3.43
CA LEU A 72 17.39 34.40 3.88
C LEU A 72 16.90 34.11 5.31
N ASP A 73 17.63 34.44 6.38
CA ASP A 73 17.87 35.82 6.78
C ASP A 73 19.30 36.00 7.36
N GLU A 74 20.13 36.79 6.67
CA GLU A 74 21.16 37.59 7.33
C GLU A 74 20.52 38.92 7.73
N VAL A 75 20.28 39.05 9.04
CA VAL A 75 20.76 40.15 9.90
C VAL A 75 21.01 41.52 9.24
N ASN A 76 20.19 42.53 9.61
CA ASN A 76 20.50 43.92 10.02
C ASN A 76 19.31 44.86 9.72
N ASP A 77 19.01 45.96 10.43
CA ASP A 77 19.71 46.79 11.42
C ASP A 77 18.64 47.60 12.20
N ASP A 78 18.90 47.84 13.50
CA ASP A 78 18.66 49.06 14.33
C ASP A 78 18.50 48.73 15.82
#